data_AF-A0A6I1P022-F1
#
_entry.id   AF-A0A6I1P022-F1
#
_cell.length_a   1.000
_cell.length_b   1.000
_cell.length_c   1.000
_cell.angle_alpha   90.00
_cell.angle_beta   90.00
_cell.angle_gamma   90.00
#
_symmetry.space_group_name_H-M   'P 1'
#
loop_
_entity.id
_entity.type
_entity.pdbx_description
1 polymer ?
#
loop_
_entity_poly.entity_id
_entity_poly.type
_entity_poly.pdbx_seq_one_letter_code
_entity_poly.pdbx_strand_id
1 'polypeptide(L)'
;MAKLRNRGKASNDRSEEQREKNDSNLQTKITLGFDFFLGQDTKGTGQTWEDWHTSGLIVSMLHKLKHLCTLTPAQAKNEGSLKIYGAFPPCSKFKCPSHLKEIDSWGTIRQMGNGGKTRIAGFYDKNYVFRIVFLDKNHEFWPTD
;
A
#
# COMPACT_ATOMS: atom_id res chain seq x y z
N MET A 1 48.06 51.72 -26.05
CA MET A 1 47.62 50.32 -26.26
C MET A 1 46.44 50.04 -25.34
N ALA A 2 45.28 49.71 -25.91
CA ALA A 2 44.01 49.63 -25.19
C ALA A 2 43.79 48.27 -24.51
N LYS A 3 43.29 48.30 -23.27
CA LYS A 3 42.80 47.14 -22.49
C LYS A 3 41.49 46.64 -23.11
N LEU A 4 41.46 45.38 -23.59
CA LEU A 4 40.23 44.68 -23.94
C LEU A 4 39.87 43.68 -22.83
N ARG A 5 38.75 43.97 -22.19
CA ARG A 5 38.13 43.25 -21.07
C ARG A 5 37.20 42.20 -21.68
N ASN A 6 37.56 40.91 -21.60
CA ASN A 6 36.69 39.86 -22.15
C ASN A 6 35.58 39.53 -21.14
N ARG A 7 34.33 39.83 -21.51
CA ARG A 7 33.10 39.54 -20.76
C ARG A 7 32.68 38.11 -21.06
N GLY A 8 33.01 37.18 -20.16
CA GLY A 8 32.42 35.83 -20.16
C GLY A 8 30.95 35.89 -19.74
N LYS A 9 30.06 35.58 -20.68
CA LYS A 9 28.61 35.54 -20.56
C LYS A 9 28.19 34.48 -19.53
N ALA A 10 27.40 34.87 -18.54
CA ALA A 10 26.62 33.94 -17.73
C ALA A 10 25.58 33.26 -18.64
N SER A 11 25.66 31.93 -18.73
CA SER A 11 24.62 31.09 -19.33
C SER A 11 24.01 30.29 -18.20
N ASN A 12 23.07 30.93 -17.51
CA ASN A 12 22.09 30.20 -16.73
C ASN A 12 20.97 29.80 -17.70
N ASP A 13 20.37 28.65 -17.42
CA ASP A 13 19.09 28.17 -17.93
C ASP A 13 19.13 27.22 -19.14
N ARG A 14 18.29 26.18 -19.05
CA ARG A 14 18.02 25.06 -19.98
C ARG A 14 18.89 23.81 -19.81
N SER A 15 18.53 22.93 -18.87
CA SER A 15 17.42 21.99 -19.09
C SER A 15 17.39 21.00 -17.92
N GLU A 16 16.63 21.36 -16.88
CA GLU A 16 16.10 20.44 -15.87
C GLU A 16 15.07 19.44 -16.46
N GLU A 17 14.91 19.44 -17.78
CA GLU A 17 13.95 18.67 -18.57
C GLU A 17 14.23 17.15 -18.65
N GLN A 18 15.20 16.65 -17.86
CA GLN A 18 15.40 15.22 -17.61
C GLN A 18 15.06 14.79 -16.18
N ARG A 19 14.63 15.71 -15.31
CA ARG A 19 14.09 15.37 -14.00
C ARG A 19 12.59 15.13 -14.13
N GLU A 20 12.16 13.97 -13.64
CA GLU A 20 10.76 13.61 -13.34
C GLU A 20 9.91 13.16 -14.54
N LYS A 21 10.28 12.03 -15.15
CA LYS A 21 9.28 11.16 -15.78
C LYS A 21 8.33 10.61 -14.70
N ASN A 22 7.17 11.25 -14.56
CA ASN A 22 5.90 10.75 -14.02
C ASN A 22 5.89 10.23 -12.57
N ASP A 23 5.98 11.14 -11.60
CA ASP A 23 5.45 10.92 -10.24
C ASP A 23 4.02 11.47 -10.07
N SER A 24 3.27 11.62 -11.18
CA SER A 24 1.88 12.09 -11.17
C SER A 24 0.92 11.10 -10.48
N ASN A 25 1.38 9.88 -10.14
CA ASN A 25 0.59 8.85 -9.48
C ASN A 25 0.69 8.85 -7.94
N LEU A 26 1.55 9.67 -7.32
CA LEU A 26 1.53 9.85 -5.86
C LEU A 26 0.44 10.81 -5.36
N GLN A 27 -0.26 11.50 -6.28
CA GLN A 27 -1.37 12.41 -5.97
C GLN A 27 -2.76 11.78 -6.12
N THR A 28 -2.89 10.60 -6.71
CA THR A 28 -4.18 9.94 -6.85
C THR A 28 -4.62 9.29 -5.54
N LYS A 29 -5.93 9.33 -5.27
CA LYS A 29 -6.52 8.70 -4.08
C LYS A 29 -6.44 7.19 -4.18
N ILE A 30 -6.34 6.52 -3.03
CA ILE A 30 -6.28 5.07 -2.96
C ILE A 30 -7.54 4.46 -3.59
N THR A 31 -7.33 3.55 -4.54
CA THR A 31 -8.38 2.71 -5.12
C THR A 31 -8.22 1.29 -4.58
N LEU A 32 -9.34 0.66 -4.20
CA LEU A 32 -9.37 -0.67 -3.60
C LEU A 32 -10.03 -1.67 -4.57
N GLY A 33 -9.44 -2.85 -4.73
CA GLY A 33 -9.98 -3.95 -5.53
C GLY A 33 -10.20 -5.21 -4.70
N PHE A 34 -11.28 -5.95 -4.97
CA PHE A 34 -11.65 -7.19 -4.25
C PHE A 34 -11.63 -8.44 -5.16
N ASP A 35 -11.21 -8.30 -6.40
CA ASP A 35 -11.10 -9.38 -7.40
C ASP A 35 -10.08 -10.46 -7.01
N PHE A 36 -9.13 -10.16 -6.13
CA PHE A 36 -8.18 -11.12 -5.56
C PHE A 36 -8.55 -11.59 -4.14
N PHE A 37 -9.76 -11.28 -3.68
CA PHE A 37 -10.18 -11.61 -2.33
C PHE A 37 -10.31 -13.12 -2.16
N LEU A 38 -9.55 -13.67 -1.20
CA LEU A 38 -9.64 -15.06 -0.78
C LEU A 38 -10.23 -15.19 0.63
N GLY A 39 -9.99 -14.18 1.50
CA GLY A 39 -10.35 -14.19 2.91
C GLY A 39 -9.43 -15.10 3.74
N GLN A 40 -9.31 -16.36 3.34
CA GLN A 40 -8.43 -17.38 3.90
C GLN A 40 -7.42 -17.89 2.87
N ASP A 41 -6.25 -18.35 3.35
CA ASP A 41 -5.29 -19.07 2.52
C ASP A 41 -5.68 -20.55 2.35
N THR A 42 -4.88 -21.30 1.59
CA THR A 42 -5.13 -22.73 1.35
C THR A 42 -4.98 -23.62 2.59
N LYS A 43 -4.49 -23.09 3.72
CA LYS A 43 -4.39 -23.79 5.01
C LYS A 43 -5.55 -23.45 5.94
N GLY A 44 -6.45 -22.55 5.54
CA GLY A 44 -7.50 -22.01 6.39
C GLY A 44 -7.04 -20.86 7.31
N THR A 45 -5.83 -20.33 7.12
CA THR A 45 -5.34 -19.15 7.86
C THR A 45 -6.01 -17.90 7.30
N GLY A 46 -6.49 -17.01 8.18
CA GLY A 46 -7.27 -15.83 7.80
C GLY A 46 -8.73 -15.99 8.18
N GLN A 47 -9.60 -15.18 7.59
CA GLN A 47 -11.02 -15.16 7.91
C GLN A 47 -11.90 -14.83 6.71
N THR A 48 -13.12 -15.36 6.72
CA THR A 48 -14.14 -15.01 5.73
C THR A 48 -14.91 -13.74 6.13
N TRP A 49 -15.84 -13.30 5.28
CA TRP A 49 -16.76 -12.22 5.62
C TRP A 49 -17.66 -12.56 6.79
N GLU A 50 -18.13 -13.81 6.85
CA GLU A 50 -19.01 -14.33 7.90
C GLU A 50 -18.29 -14.33 9.26
N ASP A 51 -17.02 -14.73 9.28
CA ASP A 51 -16.18 -14.64 10.48
C ASP A 51 -16.06 -13.21 10.99
N TRP A 52 -15.81 -12.26 10.08
CA TRP A 52 -15.68 -10.84 10.42
C TRP A 52 -17.01 -10.22 10.83
N HIS A 53 -18.11 -10.63 10.21
CA HIS A 53 -19.45 -10.20 10.57
C HIS A 53 -19.80 -10.66 11.98
N THR A 54 -19.61 -11.95 12.26
CA THR A 54 -19.86 -12.55 13.59
C THR A 54 -18.98 -11.93 14.67
N SER A 55 -17.76 -11.52 14.30
CA SER A 55 -16.82 -10.83 15.21
C SER A 55 -17.10 -9.32 15.35
N GLY A 56 -18.13 -8.77 14.71
CA GLY A 56 -18.46 -7.34 14.75
C GLY A 56 -17.45 -6.42 14.05
N LEU A 57 -16.59 -6.95 13.17
CA LEU A 57 -15.47 -6.22 12.55
C LEU A 57 -15.86 -5.51 11.24
N ILE A 58 -16.92 -5.98 10.57
CA ILE A 58 -17.29 -5.51 9.21
C ILE A 58 -17.55 -4.00 9.17
N VAL A 59 -18.31 -3.46 10.11
CA VAL A 59 -18.65 -2.03 10.11
C VAL A 59 -17.39 -1.17 10.27
N SER A 60 -16.50 -1.55 11.19
CA SER A 60 -15.22 -0.85 11.39
C SER A 60 -14.34 -0.94 10.14
N MET A 61 -14.29 -2.10 9.49
CA MET A 61 -13.61 -2.28 8.22
C MET A 61 -14.14 -1.31 7.15
N LEU A 62 -15.46 -1.27 6.96
CA LEU A 62 -16.09 -0.41 5.95
C LEU A 62 -15.79 1.08 6.20
N HIS A 63 -15.84 1.53 7.46
CA HIS A 63 -15.42 2.88 7.82
C HIS A 63 -13.96 3.14 7.46
N LYS A 64 -13.07 2.16 7.70
CA LYS A 64 -11.66 2.30 7.37
C LYS A 64 -11.42 2.36 5.87
N LEU A 65 -12.03 1.47 5.11
CA LEU A 65 -11.88 1.44 3.66
C LEU A 65 -12.43 2.72 3.03
N LYS A 66 -13.60 3.20 3.48
CA LYS A 66 -14.18 4.49 3.08
C LYS A 66 -13.19 5.64 3.32
N HIS A 67 -12.57 5.67 4.49
CA HIS A 67 -11.60 6.70 4.84
C HIS A 67 -10.34 6.62 3.95
N LEU A 68 -9.79 5.42 3.72
CA LEU A 68 -8.63 5.25 2.85
C LEU A 68 -8.88 5.75 1.42
N CYS A 69 -10.08 5.56 0.88
CA CYS A 69 -10.45 6.08 -0.44
C CYS A 69 -10.42 7.62 -0.53
N THR A 70 -10.30 8.33 0.59
CA THR A 70 -10.14 9.80 0.61
C THR A 70 -8.69 10.27 0.63
N LEU A 71 -7.74 9.35 0.89
CA LEU A 71 -6.33 9.63 1.10
C LEU A 71 -5.49 9.23 -0.11
N THR A 72 -4.33 9.86 -0.26
CA THR A 72 -3.24 9.33 -1.09
C THR A 72 -2.48 8.24 -0.34
N PRO A 73 -1.74 7.35 -1.03
CA PRO A 73 -0.89 6.35 -0.38
C PRO A 73 0.13 6.96 0.61
N ALA A 74 0.67 8.14 0.31
CA ALA A 74 1.60 8.84 1.20
C ALA A 74 0.93 9.30 2.49
N GLN A 75 -0.28 9.88 2.39
CA GLN A 75 -1.07 10.29 3.56
C GLN A 75 -1.41 9.08 4.43
N ALA A 76 -1.91 8.00 3.83
CA ALA A 76 -2.27 6.78 4.56
C ALA A 76 -1.07 6.09 5.25
N LYS A 77 0.13 6.19 4.67
CA LYS A 77 1.37 5.72 5.30
C LYS A 77 1.75 6.58 6.50
N ASN A 78 1.67 7.91 6.36
CA ASN A 78 2.02 8.86 7.41
C ASN A 78 1.13 8.72 8.65
N GLU A 79 -0.17 8.48 8.49
CA GLU A 79 -1.08 8.22 9.61
C GLU A 79 -1.05 6.76 10.12
N GLY A 80 -0.20 5.90 9.53
CA GLY A 80 -0.02 4.51 9.95
C GLY A 80 -1.16 3.55 9.56
N SER A 81 -2.12 4.01 8.75
CA SER A 81 -3.23 3.23 8.22
C SER A 81 -2.82 2.24 7.14
N LEU A 82 -1.75 2.53 6.41
CA LEU A 82 -1.22 1.71 5.35
C LEU A 82 0.26 1.43 5.59
N LYS A 83 0.66 0.16 5.58
CA LYS A 83 2.06 -0.25 5.57
C LYS A 83 2.32 -1.06 4.32
N ILE A 84 3.17 -0.54 3.44
CA ILE A 84 3.64 -1.26 2.25
C ILE A 84 5.03 -1.81 2.56
N TYR A 85 5.22 -3.05 2.16
CA TYR A 85 6.46 -3.81 2.29
C TYR A 85 6.99 -4.11 0.88
N GLY A 86 7.81 -5.15 0.78
CA GLY A 86 8.27 -5.70 -0.50
C GLY A 86 7.50 -6.99 -0.87
N ALA A 87 8.27 -8.06 -1.08
CA ALA A 87 7.76 -9.40 -1.26
C ALA A 87 6.89 -9.89 -0.10
N PHE A 88 6.16 -10.98 -0.34
CA PHE A 88 5.34 -11.65 0.66
C PHE A 88 6.13 -11.93 1.95
N PRO A 89 5.56 -11.72 3.15
CA PRO A 89 6.33 -11.75 4.38
C PRO A 89 6.94 -13.14 4.65
N PRO A 90 8.25 -13.27 4.91
CA PRO A 90 8.90 -14.57 5.07
C PRO A 90 8.45 -15.31 6.34
N CYS A 91 8.07 -14.57 7.38
CA CYS A 91 7.55 -15.11 8.65
C CYS A 91 6.01 -15.15 8.71
N SER A 92 5.32 -14.97 7.59
CA SER A 92 3.85 -15.02 7.56
C SER A 92 3.36 -16.40 7.99
N LYS A 93 2.29 -16.44 8.79
CA LYS A 93 1.55 -17.71 8.99
C LYS A 93 0.69 -18.07 7.77
N PHE A 94 0.40 -17.09 6.92
CA PHE A 94 -0.33 -17.29 5.67
C PHE A 94 0.59 -17.90 4.61
N LYS A 95 -0.01 -18.66 3.70
CA LYS A 95 0.66 -19.17 2.51
C LYS A 95 0.37 -18.26 1.33
N CYS A 96 1.44 -17.76 0.70
CA CYS A 96 1.32 -16.95 -0.52
C CYS A 96 0.66 -17.76 -1.64
N PRO A 97 -0.41 -17.24 -2.28
CA PRO A 97 -1.02 -17.86 -3.46
C PRO A 97 0.00 -18.01 -4.59
N SER A 98 -0.02 -19.14 -5.30
CA SER A 98 0.98 -19.49 -6.31
C SER A 98 1.14 -18.42 -7.41
N HIS A 99 0.02 -17.86 -7.85
CA HIS A 99 -0.04 -16.84 -8.90
C HIS A 99 0.37 -15.43 -8.43
N LEU A 100 0.63 -15.23 -7.12
CA LEU A 100 1.03 -13.94 -6.55
C LEU A 100 2.46 -13.95 -5.99
N LYS A 101 3.23 -15.02 -6.23
CA LYS A 101 4.58 -15.19 -5.69
C LYS A 101 5.58 -14.12 -6.15
N GLU A 102 5.38 -13.58 -7.34
CA GLU A 102 6.27 -12.57 -7.94
C GLU A 102 5.91 -11.14 -7.52
N ILE A 103 4.82 -10.95 -6.77
CA ILE A 103 4.43 -9.62 -6.30
C ILE A 103 5.38 -9.14 -5.20
N ASP A 104 5.93 -7.95 -5.39
CA ASP A 104 6.90 -7.28 -4.53
C ASP A 104 6.35 -6.01 -3.87
N SER A 105 5.03 -5.85 -3.86
CA SER A 105 4.32 -4.67 -3.35
C SER A 105 3.29 -5.01 -2.27
N TRP A 106 3.54 -6.09 -1.51
CA TRP A 106 2.64 -6.54 -0.45
C TRP A 106 2.51 -5.49 0.65
N GLY A 107 1.36 -5.45 1.31
CA GLY A 107 1.04 -4.46 2.31
C GLY A 107 -0.09 -4.87 3.23
N THR A 108 -0.24 -4.11 4.31
CA THR A 108 -1.40 -4.21 5.21
C THR A 108 -2.07 -2.87 5.44
N ILE A 109 -3.40 -2.90 5.47
CA ILE A 109 -4.24 -1.85 6.04
C ILE A 109 -4.40 -2.13 7.54
N ARG A 110 -4.25 -1.10 8.36
CA ARG A 110 -4.17 -1.18 9.83
C ARG A 110 -5.13 -0.18 10.48
N GLN A 111 -5.13 -0.12 11.81
CA GLN A 111 -5.83 0.93 12.58
C GLN A 111 -7.35 0.98 12.31
N MET A 112 -8.02 -0.17 12.45
CA MET A 112 -9.48 -0.32 12.33
C MET A 112 -10.18 -0.30 13.70
N GLY A 113 -9.70 0.50 14.66
CA GLY A 113 -10.40 0.73 15.94
C GLY A 113 -10.46 -0.42 16.96
N ASN A 114 -10.09 -1.65 16.61
CA ASN A 114 -10.32 -2.84 17.45
C ASN A 114 -9.04 -3.36 18.12
N GLY A 115 -8.39 -2.52 18.93
CA GLY A 115 -7.19 -2.92 19.70
C GLY A 115 -5.92 -3.12 18.86
N GLY A 116 -5.89 -2.55 17.64
CA GLY A 116 -4.66 -2.42 16.85
C GLY A 116 -4.08 -3.73 16.30
N LYS A 117 -4.73 -4.89 16.46
CA LYS A 117 -4.26 -6.17 15.90
C LYS A 117 -4.80 -6.48 14.51
N THR A 118 -6.05 -6.11 14.23
CA THR A 118 -6.72 -6.39 12.95
C THR A 118 -5.99 -5.75 11.77
N ARG A 119 -5.82 -6.52 10.69
CA ARG A 119 -5.20 -6.16 9.42
C ARG A 119 -6.06 -6.63 8.26
N ILE A 120 -5.93 -5.93 7.14
CA ILE A 120 -6.34 -6.43 5.83
C ILE A 120 -5.06 -6.51 5.01
N ALA A 121 -4.74 -7.70 4.50
CA ALA A 121 -3.54 -7.90 3.70
C ALA A 121 -3.88 -7.87 2.20
N GLY A 122 -2.95 -7.31 1.43
CA GLY A 122 -3.11 -7.13 0.00
C GLY A 122 -1.83 -6.65 -0.64
N PHE A 123 -1.91 -6.19 -1.89
CA PHE A 123 -0.78 -5.66 -2.63
C PHE A 123 -1.21 -4.56 -3.60
N TYR A 124 -0.27 -3.71 -4.03
CA TYR A 124 -0.52 -2.78 -5.13
C TYR A 124 -0.24 -3.42 -6.48
N ASP A 125 -1.20 -3.38 -7.40
CA ASP A 125 -0.94 -3.78 -8.78
C ASP A 125 -0.26 -2.67 -9.61
N LYS A 126 0.05 -2.99 -10.86
CA LYS A 126 0.69 -2.06 -11.81
C LYS A 126 -0.19 -0.85 -12.16
N ASN A 127 -1.49 -0.91 -11.86
CA ASN A 127 -2.45 0.16 -12.07
C ASN A 127 -2.69 0.98 -10.80
N TYR A 128 -1.86 0.81 -9.76
CA TYR A 128 -1.97 1.50 -8.47
C TYR A 128 -3.29 1.22 -7.72
N VAL A 129 -3.91 0.06 -7.98
CA VAL A 129 -5.04 -0.43 -7.20
C VAL A 129 -4.53 -1.32 -6.07
N PHE A 130 -4.92 -1.03 -4.83
CA PHE A 130 -4.64 -1.93 -3.70
C PHE A 130 -5.61 -3.11 -3.75
N ARG A 131 -5.13 -4.26 -4.18
CA ARG A 131 -5.87 -5.52 -4.29
C ARG A 131 -5.91 -6.18 -2.91
N ILE A 132 -7.09 -6.25 -2.32
CA ILE A 132 -7.34 -6.91 -1.04
C ILE A 132 -7.37 -8.42 -1.28
N VAL A 133 -6.63 -9.17 -0.45
CA VAL A 133 -6.49 -10.63 -0.58
C VAL A 133 -6.98 -11.35 0.68
N PHE A 134 -6.48 -10.97 1.85
CA PHE A 134 -6.77 -11.68 3.10
C PHE A 134 -7.31 -10.76 4.19
N LEU A 135 -8.11 -11.35 5.06
CA LEU A 135 -8.53 -10.76 6.31
C LEU A 135 -7.73 -11.38 7.46
N ASP A 136 -7.17 -10.53 8.31
CA ASP A 136 -6.29 -10.97 9.41
C ASP A 136 -6.64 -10.23 10.71
N LYS A 137 -7.55 -10.80 11.49
CA LYS A 137 -7.95 -10.27 12.80
C LYS A 137 -6.89 -10.50 13.87
N ASN A 138 -5.96 -11.43 13.66
CA ASN A 138 -5.04 -11.95 14.69
C ASN A 138 -3.60 -11.43 14.56
N HIS A 139 -3.29 -10.60 13.56
CA HIS A 139 -1.94 -10.12 13.26
C HIS A 139 -0.98 -11.25 12.84
N GLU A 140 -1.48 -12.21 12.06
CA GLU A 140 -0.76 -13.40 11.61
C GLU A 140 -0.15 -13.25 10.22
N PHE A 141 -0.52 -12.20 9.47
CA PHE A 141 0.00 -11.95 8.13
C PHE A 141 1.48 -11.53 8.15
N TRP A 142 1.84 -10.64 9.06
CA TRP A 142 3.23 -10.26 9.32
C TRP A 142 3.41 -10.09 10.83
N PRO A 143 3.59 -11.20 11.57
CA PRO A 143 3.89 -11.12 12.98
C PRO A 143 5.23 -10.41 13.13
N THR A 144 5.21 -9.25 13.78
CA THR A 144 6.39 -8.58 14.29
C THR A 144 6.39 -8.80 15.79
N ASP A 145 7.51 -9.29 16.32
CA ASP A 145 7.74 -9.40 17.77
C ASP A 145 7.53 -8.06 18.49
#